data_AF-A0A0F4LUY4-F1
#
_entry.id   AF-A0A0F4LUY4-F1
#
_cell.length_a   1.000
_cell.length_b   1.000
_cell.length_c   1.000
_cell.angle_alpha   90.00
_cell.angle_beta   90.00
_cell.angle_gamma   90.00
#
_symmetry.space_group_name_H-M   'P 1'
#
loop_
_entity.id
_entity.type
_entity.pdbx_description
1 polymer ?
#
loop_
_entity_poly.entity_id
_entity_poly.type
_entity_poly.pdbx_seq_one_letter_code
_entity_poly.pdbx_strand_id
1 'polypeptide(L)'
;MEIGPLSEWVTAIAEIAAVCVALFLPVYDKKREKKKRTRNLKKVFIFLIQKALDENDTTGLEAYFKISYLTIDSLENREIYAVVQPAFEILKNPDIPKQKKEKDLKPILEYLNKK
;
A
#
# COMPACT_ATOMS: atom_id res chain seq x y z
N MET A 1 41.73 39.12 -3.63
CA MET A 1 40.79 38.35 -2.78
C MET A 1 41.45 37.01 -2.55
N GLU A 2 41.97 36.79 -1.35
CA GLU A 2 42.61 35.53 -0.98
C GLU A 2 41.51 34.47 -0.93
N ILE A 3 41.60 33.44 -1.78
CA ILE A 3 40.68 32.31 -1.72
C ILE A 3 40.91 31.63 -0.37
N GLY A 4 39.87 31.59 0.47
CA GLY A 4 39.94 30.95 1.79
C GLY A 4 40.42 29.49 1.69
N PRO A 5 40.98 28.93 2.79
CA PRO A 5 41.55 27.59 2.79
C PRO A 5 40.56 26.54 2.28
N LEU A 6 41.06 25.49 1.63
CA LEU A 6 40.25 24.45 1.00
C LEU A 6 39.22 23.82 1.97
N SER A 7 39.56 23.77 3.27
CA SER A 7 38.68 23.30 4.34
C SER A 7 37.39 24.12 4.47
N GLU A 8 37.44 25.44 4.31
CA GLU A 8 36.25 26.30 4.43
C GLU A 8 35.27 26.07 3.26
N TRP A 9 35.79 25.87 2.05
CA TRP A 9 34.98 25.51 0.89
C TRP A 9 34.31 24.15 1.05
N VAL A 10 35.04 23.17 1.58
CA VAL A 10 34.48 21.84 1.85
C VAL A 10 33.40 21.91 2.93
N THR A 11 33.61 22.68 4.00
CA THR A 11 32.61 22.89 5.05
C THR A 11 31.36 23.56 4.50
N ALA A 12 31.50 24.63 3.71
CA ALA A 12 30.35 25.32 3.10
C ALA A 12 29.54 24.38 2.17
N ILE A 13 30.21 23.54 1.38
CA ILE A 13 29.54 22.55 0.52
C ILE A 13 28.82 21.50 1.38
N ALA A 14 29.45 21.02 2.45
CA ALA A 14 28.85 20.05 3.35
C ALA A 14 27.62 20.61 4.08
N GLU A 15 27.67 21.87 4.52
CA GLU A 15 26.54 22.55 5.17
C GLU A 15 25.37 22.71 4.20
N ILE A 16 25.62 23.17 2.98
CA ILE A 16 24.58 23.29 1.95
C ILE A 16 23.96 21.92 1.65
N ALA A 17 24.78 20.88 1.50
CA ALA A 17 24.31 19.51 1.27
C ALA A 17 23.46 19.00 2.45
N ALA A 18 23.90 19.24 3.69
CA ALA A 18 23.16 18.85 4.89
C ALA A 18 21.79 19.54 4.97
N VAL A 19 21.72 20.84 4.67
CA VAL A 19 20.46 21.59 4.61
C VAL A 19 19.55 21.03 3.51
N CYS A 20 20.09 20.76 2.31
CA CYS A 20 19.33 20.16 1.23
C CYS A 20 18.77 18.79 1.63
N VAL A 21 19.58 17.91 2.22
CA VAL A 21 19.13 16.59 2.68
C VAL A 21 18.06 16.74 3.76
N ALA A 22 18.25 17.60 4.76
CA ALA A 22 17.27 17.83 5.82
C ALA A 22 15.91 18.32 5.28
N LEU A 23 15.92 19.14 4.22
CA LEU A 23 14.70 19.66 3.61
C LEU A 23 13.97 18.60 2.76
N PHE A 24 14.70 17.74 2.05
CA PHE A 24 14.10 16.79 1.10
C PHE A 24 13.92 15.36 1.66
N LEU A 25 14.66 14.96 2.69
CA LEU A 25 14.55 13.65 3.33
C LEU A 25 13.12 13.36 3.83
N PRO A 26 12.40 14.29 4.49
CA PRO A 26 11.03 14.03 4.94
C PRO A 26 10.07 13.76 3.77
N VAL A 27 10.27 14.41 2.63
CA VAL A 27 9.45 14.20 1.42
C VAL A 27 9.73 12.83 0.83
N TYR A 28 11.00 12.44 0.77
CA TYR A 28 11.41 11.11 0.31
C TYR A 28 10.84 10.01 1.19
N ASP A 29 10.96 10.15 2.51
CA ASP A 29 10.47 9.17 3.48
C ASP A 29 8.94 9.03 3.42
N LYS A 30 8.19 10.14 3.30
CA LYS A 30 6.74 10.09 3.09
C LYS A 30 6.36 9.30 1.84
N LYS A 31 7.05 9.49 0.72
CA LYS A 31 6.79 8.74 -0.52
C LYS A 31 7.11 7.25 -0.35
N ARG A 32 8.22 6.93 0.33
CA ARG A 32 8.64 5.54 0.59
C ARG A 32 7.67 4.82 1.53
N GLU A 33 7.26 5.48 2.61
CA GLU A 33 6.28 4.95 3.56
C GLU A 33 4.91 4.77 2.90
N LYS A 34 4.46 5.70 2.06
CA LYS A 34 3.22 5.52 1.29
C LYS A 34 3.27 4.25 0.44
N LYS A 35 4.32 4.06 -0.37
CA LYS A 35 4.50 2.84 -1.18
C LYS A 35 4.51 1.57 -0.35
N LYS A 36 5.19 1.60 0.81
CA LYS A 36 5.25 0.46 1.74
C LYS A 36 3.87 0.14 2.32
N ARG A 37 3.10 1.15 2.73
CA ARG A 37 1.72 1.00 3.22
C ARG A 37 0.81 0.40 2.16
N THR A 38 0.83 0.92 0.94
CA THR A 38 0.03 0.41 -0.19
C THR A 38 0.38 -1.04 -0.51
N ARG A 39 1.67 -1.40 -0.53
CA ARG A 39 2.09 -2.80 -0.73
C ARG A 39 1.61 -3.71 0.40
N ASN A 40 1.71 -3.25 1.65
CA ASN A 40 1.24 -4.04 2.79
C ASN A 40 -0.28 -4.22 2.76
N LEU A 41 -1.02 -3.18 2.38
CA LEU A 41 -2.47 -3.23 2.17
C LEU A 41 -2.86 -4.31 1.15
N LYS A 42 -2.22 -4.31 -0.04
CA LYS A 42 -2.44 -5.34 -1.06
C LYS A 42 -2.19 -6.76 -0.52
N LYS A 43 -1.10 -6.95 0.24
CA LYS A 43 -0.78 -8.25 0.85
C LYS A 43 -1.82 -8.70 1.87
N VAL A 44 -2.31 -7.79 2.71
CA VAL A 44 -3.38 -8.09 3.67
C VAL A 44 -4.65 -8.53 2.93
N PHE A 45 -5.04 -7.83 1.87
CA PHE A 45 -6.20 -8.23 1.08
C PHE A 45 -6.04 -9.59 0.40
N ILE A 46 -4.87 -9.86 -0.21
CA ILE A 46 -4.59 -11.18 -0.80
C ILE A 46 -4.78 -12.27 0.25
N PHE A 47 -4.18 -12.10 1.42
CA PHE A 47 -4.27 -13.06 2.53
C PHE A 47 -5.71 -13.25 3.00
N LEU A 48 -6.46 -12.16 3.21
CA LEU A 48 -7.85 -12.23 3.68
C LEU A 48 -8.79 -12.85 2.65
N ILE A 49 -8.60 -12.57 1.35
CA ILE A 49 -9.37 -13.19 0.27
C ILE A 49 -9.11 -14.69 0.20
N GLN A 50 -7.83 -15.09 0.27
CA GLN A 50 -7.44 -16.51 0.25
C GLN A 50 -7.98 -17.25 1.46
N LYS A 51 -7.83 -16.68 2.67
CA LYS A 51 -8.38 -17.23 3.90
C LYS A 51 -9.91 -17.40 3.81
N ALA A 52 -10.61 -16.37 3.33
CA ALA A 52 -12.06 -16.44 3.16
C ALA A 52 -12.51 -17.49 2.14
N LEU A 53 -11.70 -17.76 1.11
CA LEU A 53 -11.97 -18.79 0.11
C LEU A 53 -11.76 -20.21 0.65
N ASP A 54 -10.80 -20.38 1.55
CA ASP A 54 -10.45 -21.68 2.13
C ASP A 54 -11.35 -22.04 3.31
N GLU A 55 -11.61 -21.09 4.20
CA GLU A 55 -12.34 -21.29 5.45
C GLU A 55 -13.83 -20.92 5.34
N ASN A 56 -14.28 -20.33 4.22
CA ASN A 56 -15.60 -19.70 4.07
C ASN A 56 -15.89 -18.62 5.13
N ASP A 57 -14.85 -18.05 5.75
CA ASP A 57 -14.97 -16.99 6.76
C ASP A 57 -14.59 -15.62 6.17
N THR A 58 -15.59 -14.76 6.00
CA THR A 58 -15.42 -13.38 5.50
C THR A 58 -15.25 -12.35 6.62
N THR A 59 -15.34 -12.75 7.89
CA THR A 59 -15.35 -11.84 9.05
C THR A 59 -14.09 -10.98 9.10
N GLY A 60 -12.92 -11.58 8.85
CA GLY A 60 -11.65 -10.87 8.83
C GLY A 60 -11.56 -9.83 7.70
N LEU A 61 -12.09 -10.16 6.52
CA LEU A 61 -12.16 -9.25 5.38
C LEU A 61 -13.13 -8.09 5.67
N GLU A 62 -14.31 -8.39 6.22
CA GLU A 62 -15.31 -7.37 6.59
C GLU A 62 -14.80 -6.41 7.67
N ALA A 63 -14.19 -6.94 8.73
CA ALA A 63 -13.62 -6.13 9.80
C ALA A 63 -12.51 -5.21 9.27
N TYR A 64 -11.64 -5.76 8.42
CA TYR A 64 -10.58 -4.97 7.81
C TYR A 64 -11.15 -3.85 6.93
N PHE A 65 -12.15 -4.13 6.08
CA PHE A 65 -12.83 -3.10 5.28
C PHE A 65 -13.40 -1.97 6.13
N LYS A 66 -14.12 -2.30 7.21
CA LYS A 66 -14.72 -1.31 8.12
C LYS A 66 -13.67 -0.42 8.79
N ILE A 67 -12.65 -1.04 9.39
CA ILE A 67 -11.57 -0.30 10.07
C ILE A 67 -10.85 0.58 9.07
N SER A 68 -10.49 0.00 7.94
CA SER A 68 -9.64 0.69 7.01
C SER A 68 -10.36 1.82 6.28
N TYR A 69 -11.67 1.69 5.97
CA TYR A 69 -12.51 2.78 5.47
C TYR A 69 -12.39 4.05 6.32
N LEU A 70 -12.33 3.91 7.65
CA LEU A 70 -12.17 5.03 8.59
C LEU A 70 -10.78 5.70 8.53
N THR A 71 -9.81 5.03 7.91
CA THR A 71 -8.40 5.46 7.86
C THR A 71 -7.92 5.77 6.44
N ILE A 72 -8.77 5.66 5.42
CA ILE A 72 -8.37 5.93 4.03
C ILE A 72 -8.13 7.43 3.84
N ASP A 73 -6.85 7.80 3.76
CA ASP A 73 -6.38 9.17 3.52
C ASP A 73 -5.86 9.39 2.08
N SER A 74 -5.74 8.35 1.26
CA SER A 74 -5.11 8.42 -0.07
C SER A 74 -5.94 7.85 -1.22
N LEU A 75 -5.82 8.48 -2.41
CA LEU A 75 -6.50 8.07 -3.65
C LEU A 75 -6.15 6.63 -4.07
N GLU A 76 -4.86 6.26 -4.04
CA GLU A 76 -4.39 4.91 -4.37
C GLU A 76 -5.03 3.84 -3.49
N ASN A 77 -5.21 4.12 -2.19
CA ASN A 77 -5.87 3.19 -1.31
C ASN A 77 -7.33 3.01 -1.74
N ARG A 78 -8.07 4.10 -2.04
CA ARG A 78 -9.47 4.03 -2.52
C ARG A 78 -9.63 3.16 -3.77
N GLU A 79 -8.71 3.24 -4.73
CA GLU A 79 -8.73 2.39 -5.91
C GLU A 79 -8.59 0.90 -5.55
N ILE A 80 -7.69 0.57 -4.63
CA ILE A 80 -7.55 -0.80 -4.12
C ILE A 80 -8.85 -1.27 -3.46
N TYR A 81 -9.51 -0.43 -2.65
CA TYR A 81 -10.81 -0.76 -2.05
C TYR A 81 -11.87 -1.06 -3.11
N ALA A 82 -11.98 -0.20 -4.12
CA ALA A 82 -12.94 -0.37 -5.21
C ALA A 82 -12.72 -1.69 -5.96
N VAL A 83 -11.47 -2.12 -6.13
CA VAL A 83 -11.13 -3.41 -6.77
C VAL A 83 -11.41 -4.61 -5.87
N VAL A 84 -11.23 -4.49 -4.56
CA VAL A 84 -11.45 -5.60 -3.61
C VAL A 84 -12.94 -5.75 -3.25
N GLN A 85 -13.74 -4.69 -3.30
CA GLN A 85 -15.14 -4.74 -2.90
C GLN A 85 -15.98 -5.80 -3.64
N PRO A 86 -15.83 -6.01 -4.97
CA PRO A 86 -16.44 -7.13 -5.66
C PRO A 86 -16.02 -8.51 -5.11
N ALA A 87 -14.77 -8.67 -4.65
CA ALA A 87 -14.31 -9.93 -4.06
C ALA A 87 -15.08 -10.26 -2.78
N PHE A 88 -15.37 -9.24 -1.95
CA PHE A 88 -16.16 -9.42 -0.75
C PHE A 88 -17.57 -9.91 -1.06
N GLU A 89 -18.24 -9.31 -2.05
CA GLU A 89 -19.58 -9.71 -2.49
C GLU A 89 -19.60 -11.14 -3.04
N ILE A 90 -18.59 -11.52 -3.85
CA ILE A 90 -18.45 -12.88 -4.38
C ILE A 90 -18.26 -13.90 -3.25
N LEU A 91 -17.40 -13.58 -2.28
CA LEU A 91 -17.10 -14.48 -1.16
C LEU A 91 -18.30 -14.67 -0.24
N LYS A 92 -19.06 -13.60 0.02
CA LYS A 92 -20.24 -13.61 0.89
C LYS A 92 -21.44 -14.34 0.27
N ASN A 93 -21.51 -14.42 -1.06
CA ASN A 93 -22.62 -15.08 -1.73
C ASN A 93 -22.55 -16.62 -1.55
N PRO A 94 -23.55 -17.25 -0.91
CA PRO A 94 -23.58 -18.70 -0.68
C PRO A 94 -23.92 -19.50 -1.95
N ASP A 95 -24.56 -18.88 -2.94
CA ASP A 95 -25.06 -19.55 -4.15
C ASP A 95 -23.97 -19.80 -5.20
N ILE A 96 -22.77 -19.22 -5.00
CA ILE A 96 -21.64 -19.36 -5.93
C ILE A 96 -20.79 -20.55 -5.49
N PRO A 97 -20.62 -21.60 -6.34
CA PRO A 97 -19.72 -22.71 -6.03
C PRO A 97 -18.26 -22.25 -5.87
N LYS A 98 -17.49 -22.94 -5.02
CA LYS A 98 -16.07 -22.59 -4.75
C LYS A 98 -15.23 -22.47 -6.02
N GLN A 99 -15.39 -23.36 -7.01
CA GLN A 99 -14.63 -23.29 -8.27
C GLN A 99 -14.95 -22.03 -9.08
N LYS A 100 -16.20 -21.55 -9.01
CA LYS A 100 -16.62 -20.32 -9.68
C LYS A 100 -16.09 -19.09 -8.93
N LYS A 101 -16.11 -19.10 -7.59
CA LYS A 101 -15.48 -18.06 -6.76
C LYS A 101 -13.99 -17.92 -7.08
N GLU A 102 -13.25 -19.03 -7.15
CA GLU A 102 -11.82 -19.02 -7.52
C GLU A 102 -11.56 -18.39 -8.89
N LYS A 103 -12.37 -18.74 -9.89
CA LYS A 103 -12.27 -18.17 -11.24
C LYS A 103 -12.53 -16.67 -11.25
N ASP A 104 -13.57 -16.22 -10.56
CA ASP A 104 -14.00 -14.82 -10.55
C ASP A 104 -13.06 -13.94 -9.70
N LEU A 105 -12.39 -14.52 -8.68
CA LEU A 105 -11.42 -13.83 -7.84
C LEU A 105 -10.01 -13.72 -8.46
N LYS A 106 -9.66 -14.60 -9.40
CA LYS A 106 -8.36 -14.61 -10.08
C LYS A 106 -7.93 -13.23 -10.63
N PRO A 107 -8.74 -12.49 -11.41
CA PRO A 107 -8.33 -11.18 -11.93
C PRO A 107 -8.07 -10.15 -10.81
N ILE A 108 -8.80 -10.24 -9.70
CA ILE A 108 -8.63 -9.35 -8.55
C ILE A 108 -7.29 -9.66 -7.86
N LEU A 109 -6.98 -10.93 -7.64
CA LEU A 109 -5.70 -11.36 -7.07
C LEU A 109 -4.51 -11.01 -7.96
N GLU A 110 -4.66 -11.07 -9.29
CA GLU A 110 -3.63 -10.64 -10.24
C GLU A 110 -3.37 -9.13 -10.15
N TYR A 111 -4.42 -8.30 -10.08
CA TYR A 111 -4.29 -6.86 -9.87
C TYR A 111 -3.54 -6.54 -8.56
N LEU A 112 -3.89 -7.22 -7.47
CA LEU A 112 -3.26 -7.01 -6.16
C LEU A 112 -1.79 -7.47 -6.13
N ASN A 113 -1.41 -8.45 -6.96
CA ASN A 113 -0.02 -8.90 -7.08
C ASN A 113 0.86 -8.01 -7.97
N LYS A 114 0.26 -7.09 -8.74
CA LYS A 114 1.01 -6.17 -9.60
C LYS A 114 1.88 -5.21 -8.76
N LYS A 115 3.18 -5.17 -9.09
CA LYS A 115 4.20 -4.33 -8.43
C LYS A 115 3.94 -2.84 -8.60
#